data_AF-A0A0C9TWM3-F1
#
_entry.id   AF-A0A0C9TWM3-F1
#
_cell.length_a   1.000
_cell.length_b   1.000
_cell.length_c   1.000
_cell.angle_alpha   90.00
_cell.angle_beta   90.00
_cell.angle_gamma   90.00
#
_symmetry.space_group_name_H-M   'P 1'
#
loop_
_entity.id
_entity.type
_entity.pdbx_description
1 polymer ?
#
loop_
_entity_poly.entity_id
_entity_poly.type
_entity_poly.pdbx_seq_one_letter_code
_entity_poly.pdbx_strand_id
1 'polypeptide(L)' 'IGQPLSLLLKSEALVSNLNLYDIHGAHGVAIDVRHIDSAGEVNSYAADKLDEALQGVEVVVIPAGVPRK' A
#
# COMPACT_ATOMS: atom_id res chain seq x y z
N ILE A 1 -0.51 11.58 -1.83
CA ILE A 1 -1.71 10.96 -1.20
C ILE A 1 -1.40 9.53 -0.78
N GLY A 2 -0.94 8.67 -1.70
CA GLY A 2 -0.64 7.26 -1.39
C GLY A 2 0.27 7.03 -0.18
N GLN A 3 1.42 7.71 -0.10
CA GLN A 3 2.36 7.54 1.02
C GLN A 3 1.76 7.83 2.42
N PRO A 4 1.23 9.05 2.71
CA PRO A 4 0.64 9.32 4.02
C PRO A 4 -0.59 8.46 4.30
N LEU A 5 -1.35 8.07 3.28
CA LEU A 5 -2.46 7.13 3.45
C LEU A 5 -1.97 5.74 3.85
N SER A 6 -0.89 5.24 3.25
CA SER A 6 -0.29 3.94 3.56
C SER A 6 0.20 3.88 5.00
N LEU A 7 0.77 4.99 5.49
CA LEU A 7 1.16 5.15 6.90
C LEU A 7 -0.04 5.03 7.84
N LEU A 8 -1.14 5.73 7.53
CA LEU A 8 -2.35 5.68 8.37
C LEU A 8 -2.98 4.29 8.36
N LEU A 9 -3.04 3.63 7.20
CA LEU A 9 -3.58 2.27 7.08
C LEU A 9 -2.74 1.24 7.82
N LYS A 10 -1.40 1.35 7.80
CA LYS A 10 -0.52 0.47 8.59
C LYS A 10 -0.76 0.62 10.09
N SER A 11 -1.14 1.79 10.57
CA SER A 11 -1.43 2.03 11.98
C SER A 11 -2.84 1.60 12.40
N GLU A 12 -3.70 1.22 11.46
CA GLU A 12 -5.09 0.85 11.74
C GLU A 12 -5.21 -0.62 12.15
N ALA A 13 -5.82 -0.90 13.30
CA ALA A 13 -5.89 -2.25 13.88
C ALA A 13 -6.77 -3.21 13.05
N LEU A 14 -7.68 -2.67 12.25
CA LEU A 14 -8.54 -3.45 11.36
C LEU A 14 -7.83 -3.88 10.06
N VAL A 15 -6.64 -3.35 9.77
CA VAL A 15 -5.87 -3.70 8.57
C VAL A 15 -4.85 -4.79 8.91
N SER A 16 -5.19 -6.04 8.56
CA SER A 16 -4.32 -7.19 8.77
C SER A 16 -3.25 -7.35 7.68
N ASN A 17 -3.56 -6.97 6.44
CA ASN A 17 -2.64 -7.00 5.30
C ASN A 17 -2.80 -5.72 4.48
N LEU A 18 -1.68 -5.05 4.21
CA LEU A 18 -1.60 -3.85 3.38
C LEU A 18 -0.76 -4.12 2.14
N ASN A 19 -1.43 -4.24 0.99
CA ASN A 19 -0.79 -4.39 -0.31
C ASN A 19 -0.57 -3.01 -0.94
N LEU A 20 0.69 -2.64 -1.19
CA LEU A 20 1.05 -1.40 -1.88
C LEU A 20 1.42 -1.69 -3.34
N TYR A 21 0.73 -0.99 -4.25
CA TYR A 21 0.99 -1.05 -5.68
C TYR A 21 1.19 0.37 -6.21
N ASP A 22 2.23 0.55 -7.02
CA ASP A 22 2.56 1.78 -7.72
C ASP A 22 3.49 1.42 -8.88
N ILE A 23 3.41 2.17 -9.98
CA ILE A 23 4.22 1.96 -11.17
C ILE A 23 5.71 2.29 -10.98
N HIS A 24 6.08 3.09 -9.97
CA HIS A 24 7.46 3.52 -9.73
C HIS A 24 7.93 3.40 -8.27
N GLY A 25 7.03 3.43 -7.28
CA GLY A 25 7.43 3.74 -5.89
C GLY A 25 7.05 2.73 -4.80
N ALA A 26 6.33 1.66 -5.10
CA ALA A 26 5.69 0.84 -4.05
C ALA A 26 6.70 0.16 -3.11
N HIS A 27 7.83 -0.31 -3.63
CA HIS A 27 8.80 -1.06 -2.84
C HIS A 27 9.43 -0.23 -1.72
N GLY A 28 9.95 0.97 -2.03
CA GLY A 28 10.56 1.84 -1.03
C GLY A 28 9.58 2.23 0.07
N VAL A 29 8.35 2.61 -0.33
CA VAL A 29 7.29 2.96 0.63
C VAL A 29 6.93 1.80 1.54
N ALA A 30 6.85 0.58 1.00
CA ALA A 30 6.57 -0.60 1.82
C ALA A 30 7.69 -0.88 2.82
N ILE A 31 8.96 -0.75 2.44
CA ILE A 31 10.09 -0.93 3.37
C ILE A 31 10.03 0.11 4.50
N ASP A 32 9.75 1.37 4.17
CA ASP A 32 9.64 2.43 5.18
C ASP A 32 8.49 2.16 6.17
N VAL A 33 7.32 1.78 5.66
CA VAL A 33 6.10 1.58 6.46
C VAL A 33 6.13 0.25 7.23
N ARG A 34 6.86 -0.77 6.74
CA ARG A 34 6.97 -2.09 7.39
C ARG A 34 7.66 -2.04 8.74
N HIS A 35 8.53 -1.06 8.98
CA HIS A 35 9.22 -0.90 10.27
C HIS A 35 8.33 -0.39 11.42
N ILE A 36 7.09 -0.01 11.13
CA ILE A 36 6.14 0.44 12.13
C ILE A 36 5.64 -0.76 12.93
N ASP A 37 5.77 -0.65 14.26
CA ASP A 37 5.35 -1.66 15.23
C ASP A 37 3.82 -1.71 15.36
N SER A 38 3.18 -2.29 14.35
CA SER A 38 1.75 -2.61 14.32
C SER A 38 1.55 -3.99 13.72
N ALA A 39 0.40 -4.62 14.00
CA ALA A 39 0.17 -6.02 13.65
C ALA A 39 0.05 -6.29 12.14
N GLY A 40 -0.39 -5.32 11.33
CA GLY A 40 -0.66 -5.55 9.90
C GLY A 40 0.60 -5.82 9.08
N GLU A 41 0.58 -6.82 8.20
CA GLU A 41 1.68 -7.06 7.27
C GLU A 41 1.66 -6.04 6.11
N VAL A 42 2.83 -5.76 5.54
CA VAL A 42 2.97 -4.84 4.40
C VAL A 42 3.66 -5.55 3.25
N ASN A 43 2.99 -5.60 2.11
CA ASN A 43 3.50 -6.17 0.87
C ASN A 43 3.65 -5.07 -0.18
N SER A 44 4.60 -5.22 -1.09
CA SER A 44 4.74 -4.35 -2.26
C SER A 44 4.75 -5.16 -3.54
N TYR A 45 4.14 -4.60 -4.57
CA TYR A 45 4.02 -5.23 -5.88
C TYR A 45 4.60 -4.32 -6.94
N ALA A 46 5.36 -4.92 -7.87
CA ALA A 46 5.89 -4.23 -9.03
C ALA A 46 4.77 -3.86 -10.02
N ALA A 47 5.07 -2.97 -10.96
CA ALA A 47 4.10 -2.42 -11.90
C ALA A 47 3.34 -3.47 -12.72
N ASP A 48 3.97 -4.60 -13.02
CA ASP A 48 3.43 -5.74 -13.78
C ASP A 48 2.70 -6.78 -12.91
N LYS A 49 2.61 -6.56 -11.60
CA LYS A 49 2.05 -7.50 -10.61
C LYS A 49 0.72 -7.04 -9.99
N LEU A 50 -0.11 -6.33 -10.76
CA LEU A 50 -1.41 -5.84 -10.27
C LEU A 50 -2.34 -6.98 -9.85
N ASP A 51 -2.39 -8.07 -10.62
CA ASP A 51 -3.27 -9.21 -10.32
C ASP A 51 -2.93 -9.85 -8.96
N GLU A 52 -1.63 -10.00 -8.67
CA GLU A 52 -1.15 -10.50 -7.37
C GLU A 52 -1.45 -9.52 -6.24
N ALA A 53 -1.37 -8.20 -6.49
CA ALA A 53 -1.67 -7.17 -5.50
C ALA A 53 -3.16 -7.17 -5.06
N LEU A 54 -4.07 -7.60 -5.95
CA LEU A 54 -5.51 -7.60 -5.73
C LEU A 54 -6.04 -8.94 -5.19
N GLN A 55 -5.23 -9.99 -5.21
CA GLN A 55 -5.67 -11.33 -4.81
C GLN A 55 -6.10 -11.36 -3.33
N GLY A 56 -7.38 -11.67 -3.09
CA GLY A 56 -7.93 -11.77 -1.73
C GLY A 56 -8.13 -10.43 -1.01
N VAL A 57 -7.97 -9.30 -1.69
CA VAL A 57 -8.18 -7.97 -1.11
C VAL A 57 -9.67 -7.69 -0.92
N GLU A 58 -10.06 -7.29 0.30
CA GLU A 58 -11.44 -6.96 0.65
C GLU A 58 -11.81 -5.51 0.32
N VAL A 59 -10.84 -4.59 0.40
CA VAL A 59 -11.03 -3.16 0.17
C VAL A 59 -9.90 -2.62 -0.69
N VAL A 60 -10.24 -1.94 -1.78
CA VAL A 60 -9.28 -1.27 -2.66
C VAL A 60 -9.47 0.24 -2.57
N VAL A 61 -8.39 0.97 -2.28
CA VAL A 61 -8.36 2.43 -2.32
C VAL A 61 -7.49 2.87 -3.49
N ILE A 62 -8.04 3.73 -4.37
CA ILE A 62 -7.35 4.18 -5.59
C ILE A 62 -7.06 5.69 -5.48
N PRO A 63 -5.95 6.09 -4.83
CA PRO A 63 -5.49 7.48 -4.80
C PRO A 63 -4.65 7.85 -6.04
N ALA A 64 -4.44 6.91 -6.96
CA ALA A 64 -3.66 7.11 -8.17
C ALA A 64 -4.30 8.18 -9.06
N GLY A 65 -3.48 9.06 -9.60
CA GLY A 65 -3.94 10.12 -10.47
C GLY A 65 -2.89 11.21 -10.67
N VAL A 66 -3.14 12.06 -11.66
CA VAL A 66 -2.31 13.22 -11.93
C VAL A 66 -2.87 14.40 -11.13
N PRO A 67 -2.06 15.09 -10.31
CA PRO A 67 -2.51 16.27 -9.59
C PRO A 67 -2.95 17.36 -10.57
N ARG A 68 -3.93 18.18 -10.16
CA ARG A 68 -4.28 19.40 -10.89
C ARG A 68 -3.09 20.36 -10.82
N LYS A 69 -2.80 21.02 -11.96
CA LYS A 69 -1.81 22.10 -12.02
C LYS A 69 -2.25 23.29 -11.18
#